data_AF-A0A2H9NEX8-F1
#
_entry.id   AF-A0A2H9NEX8-F1
#
_cell.length_a   1.000
_cell.length_b   1.000
_cell.length_c   1.000
_cell.angle_alpha   90.00
_cell.angle_beta   90.00
_cell.angle_gamma   90.00
#
_symmetry.space_group_name_H-M   'P 1'
#
loop_
_entity.id
_entity.type
_entity.pdbx_description
1 polymer ?
#
loop_
_entity_poly.entity_id
_entity_poly.type
_entity_poly.pdbx_seq_one_letter_code
_entity_poly.pdbx_strand_id
1 'polypeptide(L)'
;RKILFGEKNERLFQGFQKRKNLDFENIVKKHSKFILRKTTSPKQPIPAEQDESMKQIIPYIAFKHKDKYFVYKRLPQSEEERLREKYSLGIGGHINP
;
A
#
# COMPACT_ATOMS: atom_id res chain seq x y z
N ARG A 1 8.60 -1.00 -8.40
CA ARG A 1 8.82 -2.19 -7.54
C ARG A 1 10.29 -2.48 -7.27
N LYS A 2 11.11 -2.65 -8.32
CA LYS A 2 12.53 -3.04 -8.26
C LYS A 2 13.35 -2.30 -7.19
N ILE A 3 13.24 -0.97 -7.16
CA ILE A 3 14.00 -0.11 -6.22
C ILE A 3 13.75 -0.47 -4.75
N LEU A 4 12.52 -0.88 -4.41
CA LEU A 4 12.12 -1.13 -3.02
C LEU A 4 12.15 -2.62 -2.65
N PHE A 5 11.94 -3.53 -3.61
CA PHE A 5 11.68 -4.95 -3.32
C PHE A 5 12.58 -5.92 -4.11
N GLY A 6 13.51 -5.41 -4.91
CA GLY A 6 14.36 -6.21 -5.81
C GLY A 6 13.63 -6.70 -7.06
N GLU A 7 14.34 -7.47 -7.87
CA GLU A 7 13.78 -8.18 -9.02
C GLU A 7 12.81 -9.30 -8.58
N LYS A 8 12.06 -9.86 -9.54
CA LYS A 8 10.93 -10.80 -9.28
C LYS A 8 11.30 -11.99 -8.35
N ASN A 9 12.58 -12.35 -8.28
CA ASN A 9 13.11 -13.47 -7.49
C ASN A 9 13.97 -13.06 -6.29
N GLU A 10 14.34 -11.78 -6.14
CA GLU A 10 15.28 -11.35 -5.09
C GLU A 10 14.62 -11.12 -3.72
N ARG A 11 13.29 -10.85 -3.69
CA ARG A 11 12.46 -10.62 -2.48
C ARG A 11 13.26 -10.09 -1.28
N LEU A 12 13.78 -8.86 -1.42
CA LEU A 12 14.71 -8.26 -0.45
C LEU A 12 14.18 -8.27 1.00
N PHE A 13 12.86 -8.21 1.19
CA PHE A 13 12.21 -8.43 2.48
C PHE A 13 10.75 -8.87 2.32
N GLN A 14 10.20 -9.48 3.38
CA GLN A 14 8.79 -9.80 3.55
C GLN A 14 8.37 -9.39 4.98
N GLY A 15 7.40 -8.48 5.10
CA GLY A 15 6.92 -7.97 6.38
C GLY A 15 7.25 -6.51 6.61
N PHE A 16 7.68 -6.15 7.82
CA PHE A 16 8.01 -4.78 8.20
C PHE A 16 9.53 -4.58 8.25
N GLN A 17 10.01 -3.54 7.56
CA GLN A 17 11.40 -3.10 7.64
C GLN A 17 11.46 -1.67 8.20
N LYS A 18 12.22 -1.48 9.28
CA LYS A 18 12.43 -0.16 9.87
C LYS A 18 13.26 0.70 8.91
N ARG A 19 12.89 1.99 8.77
CA ARG A 19 13.44 2.97 7.82
C ARG A 19 14.97 3.17 7.85
N LYS A 20 15.71 2.68 8.85
CA LYS A 20 17.12 3.02 9.09
C LYS A 20 18.06 2.81 7.89
N ASN A 21 17.72 1.92 6.96
CA ASN A 21 18.61 1.56 5.84
C ASN A 21 18.08 2.02 4.46
N LEU A 22 17.03 2.85 4.42
CA LEU A 22 16.42 3.27 3.16
C LEU A 22 15.97 4.74 3.20
N ASP A 23 16.45 5.52 2.25
CA ASP A 23 15.97 6.87 1.99
C ASP A 23 14.65 6.86 1.20
N PHE A 24 13.60 6.38 1.87
CA PHE A 24 12.29 6.17 1.27
C PHE A 24 11.69 7.45 0.67
N GLU A 25 11.89 8.59 1.32
CA GLU A 25 11.27 9.84 0.91
C GLU A 25 11.85 10.37 -0.40
N ASN A 26 13.18 10.37 -0.54
CA ASN A 26 13.81 10.77 -1.80
C ASN A 26 13.48 9.79 -2.93
N ILE A 27 13.39 8.48 -2.63
CA ILE A 27 12.96 7.48 -3.61
C ILE A 27 11.53 7.76 -4.09
N VAL A 28 10.58 8.04 -3.17
CA VAL A 28 9.20 8.35 -3.55
C VAL A 28 9.15 9.64 -4.37
N LYS A 29 9.82 10.72 -3.93
CA LYS A 29 9.84 12.00 -4.65
C LYS A 29 10.37 11.86 -6.08
N LYS A 30 11.39 11.02 -6.29
CA LYS A 30 12.04 10.84 -7.59
C LYS A 30 11.33 9.86 -8.53
N HIS A 31 10.66 8.84 -7.99
CA HIS A 31 10.18 7.70 -8.79
C HIS A 31 8.66 7.48 -8.76
N SER A 32 7.92 8.24 -7.96
CA SER A 32 6.46 8.11 -7.92
C SER A 32 5.77 8.82 -9.09
N LYS A 33 4.58 8.35 -9.41
CA LYS A 33 3.66 8.97 -10.36
C LYS A 33 2.22 8.65 -9.94
N PHE A 34 1.31 9.56 -10.25
CA PHE A 34 -0.12 9.28 -10.11
C PHE A 34 -0.63 8.57 -11.36
N ILE A 35 -1.37 7.49 -11.16
CA ILE A 35 -2.01 6.70 -12.21
C ILE A 35 -3.41 6.31 -11.75
N LEU A 36 -4.29 5.99 -12.70
CA LEU A 36 -5.65 5.59 -12.38
C LEU A 36 -5.65 4.23 -11.68
N ARG A 37 -6.35 4.15 -10.54
CA ARG A 37 -6.52 2.89 -9.78
C ARG A 37 -7.23 1.83 -10.63
N LYS A 38 -8.33 2.24 -11.26
CA LYS A 38 -9.14 1.48 -12.22
C LYS A 38 -9.28 2.32 -13.48
N THR A 39 -9.18 1.71 -14.65
CA THR A 39 -9.21 2.43 -15.94
C THR A 39 -9.69 1.51 -17.05
N THR A 40 -10.40 2.08 -18.01
CA THR A 40 -10.71 1.51 -19.33
C THR A 40 -10.06 2.32 -20.46
N SER A 41 -9.28 3.35 -20.11
CA SER A 41 -8.65 4.24 -21.06
C SER A 41 -7.55 3.52 -21.86
N PRO A 42 -7.50 3.66 -23.19
CA PRO A 42 -6.39 3.17 -23.99
C PRO A 42 -5.03 3.78 -23.61
N LYS A 43 -5.02 4.97 -23.00
CA LYS A 43 -3.80 5.67 -22.57
C LYS A 43 -3.16 5.04 -21.33
N GLN A 44 -3.94 4.28 -20.54
CA GLN A 44 -3.45 3.50 -19.42
C GLN A 44 -4.14 2.12 -19.48
N PRO A 45 -3.62 1.20 -20.29
CA PRO A 45 -4.29 -0.08 -20.57
C PRO A 45 -4.29 -1.01 -19.36
N ILE A 46 -3.32 -0.86 -18.44
CA ILE A 46 -3.22 -1.66 -17.22
C ILE A 46 -3.56 -0.78 -16.01
N PRO A 47 -4.58 -1.12 -15.21
CA PRO A 47 -4.91 -0.40 -13.99
C PRO A 47 -3.87 -0.65 -12.89
N ALA A 48 -3.72 0.29 -11.96
CA ALA A 48 -2.77 0.17 -10.85
C ALA A 48 -3.02 -1.07 -9.98
N GLU A 49 -4.26 -1.56 -9.91
CA GLU A 49 -4.63 -2.78 -9.17
C GLU A 49 -4.10 -4.07 -9.79
N GLN A 50 -3.80 -4.07 -11.09
CA GLN A 50 -3.37 -5.26 -11.84
C GLN A 50 -1.90 -5.19 -12.27
N ASP A 51 -1.25 -4.02 -12.13
CA ASP A 51 0.14 -3.85 -12.54
C ASP A 51 1.13 -4.26 -11.43
N GLU A 52 1.67 -5.48 -11.53
CA GLU A 52 2.67 -5.99 -10.59
C GLU A 52 4.06 -5.32 -10.70
N SER A 53 4.33 -4.58 -11.78
CA SER A 53 5.60 -3.86 -11.98
C SER A 53 5.71 -2.65 -11.04
N MET A 54 4.57 -2.16 -10.57
CA MET A 54 4.44 -1.05 -9.65
C MET A 54 4.01 -1.52 -8.26
N LYS A 55 4.16 -0.63 -7.29
CA LYS A 55 3.66 -0.80 -5.94
C LYS A 55 2.91 0.46 -5.57
N GLN A 56 1.68 0.31 -5.11
CA GLN A 56 0.87 1.43 -4.63
C GLN A 56 1.40 1.85 -3.26
N ILE A 57 1.67 3.14 -3.10
CA ILE A 57 2.11 3.71 -1.82
C ILE A 57 0.85 3.95 -0.98
N ILE A 58 0.71 3.19 0.11
CA ILE A 58 -0.42 3.28 1.04
C ILE A 58 0.09 3.84 2.37
N PRO A 59 -0.19 5.12 2.72
CA PRO A 59 -0.06 5.57 4.09
C PRO A 59 -0.88 4.68 5.01
N TYR A 60 -0.28 4.27 6.14
CA TYR A 60 -0.92 3.41 7.12
C TYR A 60 -0.64 3.93 8.53
N ILE A 61 -1.71 4.21 9.28
CA ILE A 61 -1.64 4.86 10.59
C ILE A 61 -2.26 3.95 11.63
N ALA A 62 -1.51 3.64 12.68
CA ALA A 62 -2.03 2.98 13.88
C ALA A 62 -2.23 4.02 14.98
N PHE A 63 -3.42 4.03 15.60
CA PHE A 63 -3.72 4.92 16.71
C PHE A 63 -3.47 4.21 18.05
N LYS A 64 -2.71 4.84 18.93
CA LYS A 64 -2.43 4.39 20.30
C LYS A 64 -2.86 5.48 21.28
N HIS A 65 -3.60 5.10 22.32
CA HIS A 65 -3.88 5.96 23.46
C HIS A 65 -3.52 5.20 24.74
N LYS A 66 -2.51 5.69 25.47
CA LYS A 66 -1.89 4.97 26.60
C LYS A 66 -1.45 3.57 26.14
N ASP A 67 -1.96 2.51 26.76
CA ASP A 67 -1.66 1.11 26.43
C ASP A 67 -2.74 0.44 25.57
N LYS A 68 -3.66 1.23 25.00
CA LYS A 68 -4.73 0.75 24.12
C LYS A 68 -4.45 1.13 22.67
N TYR A 69 -4.84 0.23 21.77
CA TYR A 69 -4.83 0.45 20.32
C TYR A 69 -6.25 0.52 19.79
N PHE A 70 -6.47 1.41 18.82
CA PHE A 70 -7.73 1.43 18.08
C PHE A 70 -7.80 0.24 17.12
N VAL A 71 -8.87 -0.52 17.21
CA VAL A 71 -9.22 -1.60 16.27
C VAL A 71 -10.67 -1.45 15.85
N TYR A 72 -11.00 -1.91 14.65
CA TYR A 72 -12.36 -1.92 14.14
C TYR A 72 -12.66 -3.22 13.39
N LYS A 73 -13.90 -3.69 13.46
CA LYS A 73 -14.38 -4.82 12.65
C LYS A 73 -14.80 -4.28 11.29
N ARG A 74 -14.30 -4.89 10.21
CA ARG A 74 -14.72 -4.49 8.85
C ARG A 74 -16.15 -4.93 8.59
N LEU A 75 -16.92 -4.04 7.96
CA LEU A 75 -18.31 -4.30 7.59
C LEU A 75 -18.42 -5.48 6.61
N PRO A 76 -19.53 -6.24 6.64
CA PRO A 76 -19.81 -7.30 5.67
C PRO A 76 -19.79 -6.81 4.21
N GLN A 77 -20.13 -5.54 3.97
CA GLN A 77 -20.16 -4.94 2.63
C GLN A 77 -18.81 -4.33 2.18
N SER A 78 -17.70 -4.65 2.86
CA SER A 78 -16.38 -4.11 2.46
C SER A 78 -15.95 -4.60 1.07
N GLU A 79 -15.33 -3.72 0.27
CA GLU A 79 -14.79 -4.07 -1.06
C GLU A 79 -13.78 -5.23 -1.01
N GLU A 80 -13.03 -5.35 0.10
CA GLU A 80 -12.00 -6.40 0.27
C GLU A 80 -12.60 -7.63 0.96
N GLU A 81 -13.11 -8.56 0.16
CA GLU A 81 -13.88 -9.72 0.64
C GLU A 81 -13.14 -10.56 1.68
N ARG A 82 -11.86 -10.86 1.45
CA ARG A 82 -11.04 -11.67 2.37
C ARG A 82 -10.83 -11.07 3.76
N LEU A 83 -11.14 -9.77 3.94
CA LEU A 83 -11.01 -9.04 5.20
C LEU A 83 -12.36 -8.76 5.86
N ARG A 84 -13.49 -9.10 5.23
CA ARG A 84 -14.82 -8.94 5.83
C ARG A 84 -14.89 -9.63 7.18
N GLU A 85 -15.55 -8.97 8.12
CA GLU A 85 -15.74 -9.42 9.50
C GLU A 85 -14.47 -9.64 10.33
N LYS A 86 -13.28 -9.36 9.79
CA LYS A 86 -12.02 -9.37 10.54
C LYS A 86 -11.79 -8.04 11.24
N TYR A 87 -11.07 -8.09 12.35
CA TYR A 87 -10.55 -6.88 12.99
C TYR A 87 -9.33 -6.35 12.22
N SER A 88 -9.26 -5.04 12.08
CA SER A 88 -8.12 -4.33 11.51
C SER A 88 -7.50 -3.42 12.55
N LEU A 89 -6.16 -3.39 12.61
CA LEU A 89 -5.37 -2.52 13.47
C LEU A 89 -4.71 -1.43 12.63
N GLY A 90 -5.29 -0.24 12.64
CA GLY A 90 -4.82 0.89 11.84
C GLY A 90 -5.61 1.09 10.54
N ILE A 91 -5.43 2.27 9.96
CA ILE A 91 -6.17 2.77 8.81
C ILE A 91 -5.18 3.11 7.71
N GLY A 92 -5.49 2.71 6.48
CA GLY A 92 -4.74 3.15 5.31
C GLY A 92 -5.64 3.56 4.16
N GLY A 93 -5.05 4.24 3.18
CA GLY A 93 -5.77 4.76 2.02
C GLY A 93 -4.82 5.14 0.88
N HIS A 94 -5.39 5.34 -0.31
CA HIS A 94 -4.63 5.82 -1.47
C HIS A 94 -4.32 7.31 -1.32
N ILE A 95 -3.20 7.75 -1.91
CA ILE A 95 -2.86 9.17 -2.02
C ILE A 95 -3.45 9.67 -3.33
N ASN A 96 -4.23 10.76 -3.26
CA ASN A 96 -4.76 11.46 -4.43
C ASN A 96 -3.88 12.69 -4.74
N PRO A 97 -3.74 13.08 -6.03
CA PRO A 97 -3.06 14.31 -6.44
C PRO A 97 -3.85 15.56 -6.03
#